data_AF-A0A938ZIK7-F1
#
_entry.id   AF-A0A938ZIK7-F1
#
_cell.length_a   1.000
_cell.length_b   1.000
_cell.length_c   1.000
_cell.angle_alpha   90.00
_cell.angle_beta   90.00
_cell.angle_gamma   90.00
#
_symmetry.space_group_name_H-M   'P 1'
#
loop_
_entity.id
_entity.type
_entity.pdbx_description
1 polymer ?
#
loop_
_entity_poly.entity_id
_entity_poly.type
_entity_poly.pdbx_seq_one_letter_code
_entity_poly.pdbx_strand_id
1 'polypeptide(L)'
;MLQKPLVSLLTMGLLMQPIAAHSQALTYNYSNPSLSQQSLLISQFRPGASCEANDNLSLFADTFISVCRKASIRREFPSEFLNSYLEDIKKNRSASGKKAWKLLNDNRFKK
;
A
#
# COMPACT_ATOMS: atom_id res chain seq x y z
N MET A 1 56.92 33.18 53.77
CA MET A 1 55.77 32.24 53.80
C MET A 1 54.69 32.77 52.88
N LEU A 2 53.84 31.88 52.33
CA LEU A 2 52.86 32.05 51.23
C LEU A 2 53.48 32.13 49.83
N GLN A 3 52.99 31.47 48.78
CA GLN A 3 52.25 30.22 48.54
C GLN A 3 52.48 30.01 47.02
N LYS A 4 52.98 28.84 46.59
CA LYS A 4 53.15 28.50 45.15
C LYS A 4 51.78 28.06 44.53
N PRO A 5 51.74 27.61 43.27
CA PRO A 5 51.37 28.32 42.05
C PRO A 5 50.05 27.76 41.48
N LEU A 6 49.62 28.18 40.27
CA LEU A 6 49.37 27.26 39.13
C LEU A 6 48.66 27.95 37.97
N VAL A 7 49.27 27.76 36.81
CA VAL A 7 48.78 27.98 35.45
C VAL A 7 47.62 27.02 35.16
N SER A 8 46.60 27.47 34.42
CA SER A 8 45.98 26.61 33.39
C SER A 8 45.23 27.45 32.35
N LEU A 9 45.83 27.53 31.16
CA LEU A 9 45.18 27.88 29.91
C LEU A 9 44.19 26.77 29.54
N LEU A 10 42.92 27.10 29.39
CA LEU A 10 41.97 26.28 28.63
C LEU A 10 41.48 27.10 27.44
N THR A 11 42.20 26.91 26.34
CA THR A 11 41.69 27.07 24.98
C THR A 11 40.71 25.94 24.67
N MET A 12 39.94 26.09 23.58
CA MET A 12 38.99 25.13 22.97
C MET A 12 37.54 25.28 23.48
N GLY A 13 36.52 25.49 22.64
CA GLY A 13 36.49 25.47 21.19
C GLY A 13 35.18 26.06 20.66
N LEU A 14 35.25 26.61 19.45
CA LEU A 14 34.09 26.90 18.61
C LEU A 14 33.42 25.56 18.23
N LEU A 15 32.22 25.32 18.75
CA LEU A 15 31.32 24.33 18.17
C LEU A 15 30.53 24.99 17.05
N MET A 16 31.08 24.90 15.84
CA MET A 16 30.38 25.21 14.60
C MET A 16 29.33 24.11 14.37
N GLN A 17 28.05 24.47 14.48
CA GLN A 17 26.95 23.54 14.24
C GLN A 17 26.74 23.34 12.73
N PRO A 18 26.51 22.10 12.24
CA PRO A 18 26.19 21.88 10.85
C PRO A 18 24.74 22.32 10.56
N ILE A 19 24.58 23.15 9.53
CA ILE A 19 23.26 23.48 8.97
C ILE A 19 22.77 22.23 8.26
N ALA A 20 21.90 21.47 8.92
CA ALA A 20 21.19 20.38 8.26
C ALA A 20 20.27 20.99 7.18
N ALA A 21 20.60 20.72 5.91
CA ALA A 21 19.71 20.96 4.79
C ALA A 21 18.48 20.07 4.96
N HIS A 22 17.36 20.67 5.36
CA HIS A 22 16.09 19.97 5.47
C HIS A 22 15.49 19.85 4.07
N SER A 23 15.73 18.72 3.42
CA SER A 23 14.98 18.29 2.25
C SER A 23 13.51 18.16 2.66
N GLN A 24 12.66 19.06 2.16
CA GLN A 24 11.23 19.00 2.41
C GLN A 24 10.67 17.77 1.71
N ALA A 25 10.44 16.69 2.47
CA ALA A 25 9.61 15.59 2.02
C ALA A 25 8.18 16.13 1.85
N LEU A 26 7.65 16.02 0.63
CA LEU A 26 6.25 16.28 0.36
C LEU A 26 5.41 15.27 1.13
N THR A 27 4.95 15.65 2.32
CA THR A 27 3.99 14.87 3.09
C THR A 27 2.66 14.96 2.36
N TYR A 28 2.32 13.94 1.58
CA TYR A 28 0.95 13.69 1.17
C TYR A 28 0.12 13.53 2.44
N ASN A 29 -0.71 14.54 2.73
CA ASN A 29 -1.67 14.52 3.82
C ASN A 29 -2.76 13.49 3.46
N TYR A 30 -2.47 12.21 3.72
CA TYR A 30 -3.48 11.17 3.74
C TYR A 30 -4.24 11.31 5.07
N SER A 31 -5.28 12.14 5.04
CA SER A 31 -6.22 12.26 6.14
C SER A 31 -6.89 10.91 6.34
N ASN A 32 -6.42 10.13 7.33
CA ASN A 32 -7.08 8.90 7.76
C ASN A 32 -8.42 9.28 8.42
N PRO A 33 -9.59 9.03 7.81
CA PRO A 33 -10.84 9.15 8.55
C PRO A 33 -10.80 8.14 9.70
N SER A 34 -11.27 8.54 10.88
CA SER A 34 -11.26 7.70 12.08
C SER A 34 -11.79 6.28 11.81
N LEU A 35 -11.10 5.28 12.39
CA LEU A 35 -11.31 3.83 12.19
C LEU A 35 -12.75 3.35 12.44
N SER A 36 -13.56 4.16 13.12
CA SER A 36 -14.96 3.87 13.48
C SER A 36 -15.98 4.26 12.41
N GLN A 37 -15.64 5.12 11.45
CA GLN A 37 -16.55 5.52 10.36
C GLN A 37 -16.34 4.70 9.07
N GLN A 38 -15.19 4.03 8.93
CA GLN A 38 -14.89 3.17 7.77
C GLN A 38 -15.66 1.83 7.81
N SER A 39 -16.09 1.39 8.99
CA SER A 39 -16.73 0.08 9.20
C SER A 39 -18.11 -0.05 8.54
N LEU A 40 -18.85 1.05 8.35
CA LEU A 40 -20.21 1.02 7.79
C LEU A 40 -20.25 1.00 6.25
N LEU A 41 -19.16 1.39 5.58
CA LEU A 41 -19.07 1.36 4.11
C LEU A 41 -18.47 0.05 3.60
N ILE A 42 -17.57 -0.57 4.36
CA ILE A 42 -16.90 -1.83 3.97
C ILE A 42 -17.84 -3.05 4.13
N SER A 43 -18.85 -2.97 5.00
CA SER A 43 -19.81 -4.06 5.23
C SER A 43 -20.74 -4.34 4.03
N GLN A 44 -20.84 -3.43 3.06
CA GLN A 44 -21.87 -3.46 2.01
C GLN A 44 -21.32 -3.99 0.68
N PHE A 45 -20.01 -4.07 0.56
CA PHE A 45 -19.31 -4.63 -0.61
C PHE A 45 -18.88 -6.06 -0.32
N ARG A 46 -19.83 -6.90 0.12
CA ARG A 46 -19.64 -8.34 0.01
C ARG A 46 -19.68 -8.68 -1.47
N PRO A 47 -18.70 -9.44 -2.01
CA PRO A 47 -18.91 -10.11 -3.28
C PRO A 47 -20.25 -10.84 -3.21
N GLY A 48 -21.00 -10.80 -4.32
CA GLY A 48 -22.23 -11.56 -4.46
C GLY A 48 -21.98 -12.98 -3.95
N ALA A 49 -23.00 -13.61 -3.37
CA ALA A 49 -22.86 -14.87 -2.64
C ALA A 49 -22.06 -15.97 -3.39
N SER A 50 -21.93 -15.86 -4.72
CA SER A 50 -21.04 -16.64 -5.57
C SER A 50 -19.62 -16.03 -5.71
N CYS A 51 -18.59 -16.85 -5.48
CA CYS A 51 -17.18 -16.53 -5.73
C CYS A 51 -16.82 -16.56 -7.23
N GLU A 52 -17.74 -16.19 -8.12
CA GLU A 52 -17.57 -16.21 -9.56
C GLU A 52 -17.35 -14.78 -10.09
N ALA A 53 -16.31 -14.61 -10.91
CA ALA A 53 -15.91 -13.27 -11.38
C ALA A 53 -17.00 -12.61 -12.25
N ASN A 54 -17.81 -13.40 -12.95
CA ASN A 54 -18.92 -12.90 -13.78
C ASN A 54 -20.07 -12.29 -12.96
N ASP A 55 -20.24 -12.68 -11.70
CA ASP A 55 -21.32 -12.18 -10.85
C ASP A 55 -20.90 -10.93 -10.06
N ASN A 56 -19.63 -10.53 -10.19
CA ASN A 56 -18.96 -9.53 -9.37
C ASN A 56 -18.31 -8.43 -10.24
N LEU A 57 -18.86 -8.13 -11.42
CA LEU A 57 -18.24 -7.25 -12.42
C LEU A 57 -17.96 -5.82 -11.92
N SER A 58 -18.75 -5.33 -10.96
CA SER A 58 -18.61 -4.02 -10.32
C SER A 58 -17.55 -3.97 -9.21
N LEU A 59 -16.89 -5.08 -8.90
CA LEU A 59 -15.81 -5.11 -7.92
C LEU A 59 -14.46 -4.77 -8.54
N PHE A 60 -13.59 -4.15 -7.73
CA PHE A 60 -12.16 -4.12 -8.01
C PHE A 60 -11.56 -5.53 -7.90
N ALA A 61 -10.58 -5.82 -8.77
CA ALA A 61 -9.90 -7.11 -8.77
C ALA A 61 -9.20 -7.38 -7.43
N ASP A 62 -8.60 -6.37 -6.79
CA ASP A 62 -7.96 -6.51 -5.48
C ASP A 62 -8.94 -6.98 -4.40
N THR A 63 -10.13 -6.38 -4.36
CA THR A 63 -11.21 -6.75 -3.44
C THR A 63 -11.69 -8.18 -3.71
N PHE A 64 -11.97 -8.50 -4.97
CA PHE A 64 -12.40 -9.85 -5.36
C PHE A 64 -11.36 -10.91 -5.02
N ILE A 65 -10.07 -10.63 -5.28
CA ILE A 65 -8.97 -11.53 -4.92
C ILE A 65 -8.93 -11.73 -3.41
N SER A 66 -9.00 -10.64 -2.64
CA SER A 66 -8.89 -10.69 -1.19
C SER A 66 -10.02 -11.49 -0.54
N VAL A 67 -11.24 -11.46 -1.12
CA VAL A 67 -12.39 -12.18 -0.57
C VAL A 67 -12.52 -13.60 -1.15
N CYS A 68 -12.43 -13.77 -2.46
CA CYS A 68 -12.79 -15.01 -3.17
C CYS A 68 -11.59 -15.88 -3.59
N ARG A 69 -10.36 -15.35 -3.56
CA ARG A 69 -9.17 -16.06 -4.09
C ARG A 69 -8.05 -16.20 -3.07
N LYS A 70 -7.23 -17.24 -3.24
CA LYS A 70 -6.01 -17.46 -2.46
C LYS A 70 -5.01 -16.35 -2.77
N ALA A 71 -4.33 -15.83 -1.75
CA ALA A 71 -3.35 -14.76 -1.90
C ALA A 71 -2.20 -15.10 -2.86
N SER A 72 -1.93 -16.40 -3.11
CA SER A 72 -0.93 -16.87 -4.06
C SER A 72 -1.15 -16.37 -5.49
N ILE A 73 -2.39 -16.07 -5.89
CA ILE A 73 -2.70 -15.50 -7.21
C ILE A 73 -1.95 -14.19 -7.47
N ARG A 74 -1.66 -13.39 -6.43
CA ARG A 74 -0.99 -12.08 -6.54
C ARG A 74 0.42 -12.17 -7.15
N ARG A 75 1.05 -13.35 -7.11
CA ARG A 75 2.36 -13.59 -7.74
C ARG A 75 2.27 -13.74 -9.26
N GLU A 76 1.11 -14.10 -9.78
CA GLU A 76 0.88 -14.35 -11.21
C GLU A 76 -0.02 -13.28 -11.85
N PHE A 77 -0.85 -12.64 -11.03
CA PHE A 77 -1.81 -11.63 -11.45
C PHE A 77 -1.09 -10.36 -11.92
N PRO A 78 -1.42 -9.83 -13.11
CA PRO A 78 -0.80 -8.59 -13.57
C PRO A 78 -1.22 -7.42 -12.68
N SER A 79 -0.23 -6.76 -12.06
CA SER A 79 -0.47 -5.75 -11.03
C SER A 79 -1.21 -4.52 -11.54
N GLU A 80 -1.10 -4.22 -12.84
CA GLU A 80 -1.79 -3.12 -13.48
C GLU A 80 -3.32 -3.21 -13.41
N PHE A 81 -3.87 -4.41 -13.19
CA PHE A 81 -5.32 -4.65 -13.10
C PHE A 81 -5.85 -4.74 -11.67
N LEU A 82 -5.00 -4.65 -10.64
CA LEU A 82 -5.45 -4.78 -9.24
C LEU A 82 -6.49 -3.71 -8.87
N ASN A 83 -6.29 -2.50 -9.39
CA ASN A 83 -7.17 -1.35 -9.18
C ASN A 83 -8.20 -1.17 -10.32
N SER A 84 -8.40 -2.18 -11.17
CA SER A 84 -9.39 -2.15 -12.24
C SER A 84 -10.65 -2.92 -11.84
N TYR A 85 -11.79 -2.52 -12.40
CA TYR A 85 -13.03 -3.28 -12.27
C TYR A 85 -12.94 -4.60 -13.03
N LEU A 86 -13.62 -5.64 -12.53
CA LEU A 86 -13.70 -6.93 -13.20
C LEU A 86 -14.33 -6.82 -14.60
N GLU A 87 -15.29 -5.90 -14.78
CA GLU A 87 -15.86 -5.58 -16.10
C GLU A 87 -14.80 -5.12 -17.12
N ASP A 88 -13.92 -4.21 -16.69
CA ASP A 88 -12.85 -3.67 -17.56
C ASP A 88 -11.86 -4.76 -17.95
N ILE A 89 -11.50 -5.62 -17.00
CA ILE A 89 -10.61 -6.76 -17.21
C ILE A 89 -11.24 -7.76 -18.20
N LYS A 90 -12.54 -8.03 -18.09
CA LYS A 90 -13.29 -8.92 -19.00
C LYS A 90 -13.32 -8.39 -20.44
N LYS A 91 -13.45 -7.06 -20.60
CA LYS A 91 -13.48 -6.40 -21.91
C LYS A 91 -12.09 -6.23 -22.51
N ASN A 92 -11.04 -6.22 -21.69
CA ASN A 92 -9.67 -6.03 -22.14
C ASN A 92 -9.20 -7.13 -23.12
N ARG A 93 -8.58 -6.71 -24.24
CA ARG A 93 -8.10 -7.62 -25.31
C ARG A 93 -6.59 -7.85 -25.32
N SER A 94 -5.84 -7.12 -24.48
CA SER A 94 -4.40 -7.33 -24.32
C SER A 94 -4.09 -8.72 -23.77
N ALA A 95 -2.85 -9.18 -23.98
CA ALA A 95 -2.39 -10.46 -23.41
C ALA A 95 -2.50 -10.46 -21.88
N SER A 96 -2.10 -9.36 -21.22
CA SER A 96 -2.21 -9.20 -19.77
C SER A 96 -3.67 -9.23 -19.30
N GLY A 97 -4.58 -8.53 -19.99
CA GLY A 97 -6.01 -8.52 -19.64
C GLY A 97 -6.65 -9.92 -19.75
N LYS A 98 -6.36 -10.64 -20.83
CA LYS A 98 -6.79 -12.04 -21.00
C LYS A 98 -6.24 -12.95 -19.89
N LYS A 99 -4.97 -12.77 -19.52
CA LYS A 99 -4.34 -13.49 -18.41
C LYS A 99 -5.01 -13.17 -17.08
N ALA A 100 -5.25 -11.90 -16.78
CA ALA A 100 -5.94 -11.47 -15.57
C ALA A 100 -7.32 -12.10 -15.47
N TRP A 101 -8.13 -12.03 -16.53
CA TRP A 101 -9.46 -12.65 -16.57
C TRP A 101 -9.40 -14.18 -16.36
N LYS A 102 -8.43 -14.85 -16.98
CA LYS A 102 -8.22 -16.29 -16.79
C LYS A 102 -7.90 -16.63 -15.33
N LEU A 103 -6.97 -15.91 -14.71
CA LEU A 103 -6.56 -16.14 -13.32
C LEU A 103 -7.72 -15.93 -12.33
N LEU A 104 -8.57 -14.92 -12.57
CA LEU A 104 -9.75 -14.67 -11.75
C LEU A 104 -10.78 -15.80 -11.79
N ASN A 105 -10.81 -16.59 -12.87
CA ASN A 105 -11.73 -17.71 -13.01
C ASN A 105 -11.04 -19.07 -12.77
N ASP A 106 -9.75 -19.08 -12.46
CA ASP A 106 -8.97 -20.32 -12.29
C ASP A 106 -9.30 -20.98 -10.94
N ASN A 107 -9.71 -22.24 -11.00
CA ASN A 107 -10.08 -23.05 -9.83
C ASN A 107 -8.91 -23.29 -8.88
N ARG A 108 -7.65 -23.25 -9.37
CA ARG A 108 -6.45 -23.41 -8.54
C ARG A 108 -6.35 -22.36 -7.44
N PHE A 109 -6.88 -21.16 -7.68
CA PHE A 109 -6.86 -20.05 -6.73
C PHE A 109 -8.19 -19.84 -6.00
N LYS A 110 -9.22 -20.66 -6.21
CA LYS A 110 -10.46 -20.59 -5.39
C LYS A 110 -10.12 -20.88 -3.93
N LYS A 111 -10.77 -20.14 -3.02
CA LYS A 111 -10.73 -20.43 -1.58
C LYS A 111 -11.57 -21.65 -1.23
#